data_AF-A0A0F2IT09-F1
#
_entry.id   AF-A0A0F2IT09-F1
#
_cell.length_a   1.000
_cell.length_b   1.000
_cell.length_c   1.000
_cell.angle_alpha   90.00
_cell.angle_beta   90.00
_cell.angle_gamma   90.00
#
_symmetry.space_group_name_H-M   'P 1'
#
loop_
_entity.id
_entity.type
_entity.pdbx_description
1 polymer ?
#
loop_
_entity_poly.entity_id
_entity_poly.type
_entity_poly.pdbx_seq_one_letter_code
_entity_poly.pdbx_strand_id
1 'polypeptide(L)'
;MNTTLDIAIVGGGVSGVYSAWRLQQHQGCDKRIALFEYSNRIGGRLYSRKLPGLPNVVAELGGMRFIPESHLMVDALVGQLGLKTKNFPMGSDLPLYPKSSDPSQENVKAGSANNLFYLRGHYFRFRDFTEYPDRIPYKLTSSERGYGPEDLQVKVMNLICPGFADMTLSEQMKVKINGKEIWRYGFWNLLEQVLSNEAYLFMKEAGGYDANVANASAVTQLPATEYSDDTTFLTLEDGFQALPLTLCEQFEAMCGCLPQDERVNMNHRLVSINIDNEEAFPYELVFQPTTTCDKGHTKDACRAHFAVRAKQVILAMPRRSLELIESPFFNDPWLKENLPSVLIQKAIKMFMAYEQPWWRSLGLVAGRSVTDLPIRQTYYMGTECDQFNGEHNTNSLLMASYNDIGTIPYWKGLESGEPYLGYRPAYGCEEFTESDIVPRNQYQITHDMVIAAHRQVEALHDQKNLQMPYSAIYQQWGDDPYGGGWHEWKANYRLDEIICRMRHPVKEQKIYIIGEAYSYEQGWVEGALNTAESTLAEFFTLPTPNWVVAHKNYNEWKKTHFNYLPIDCGNGKCSLTSATSQPNALADTLNEVTEFAYEGINHEY
;
A
#
# COMPACT_ATOMS: atom_id res chain seq x y z
N MET A 1 5.84 0.16 38.64
CA MET A 1 6.73 1.34 38.54
C MET A 1 5.96 2.41 37.79
N ASN A 2 5.85 3.62 38.32
CA ASN A 2 5.18 4.73 37.63
C ASN A 2 6.16 5.37 36.64
N THR A 3 6.32 4.76 35.47
CA THR A 3 7.13 5.34 34.40
C THR A 3 6.42 6.57 33.85
N THR A 4 7.13 7.68 33.79
CA THR A 4 6.65 8.95 33.22
C THR A 4 7.43 9.27 31.96
N LEU A 5 6.75 9.74 30.91
CA LEU A 5 7.32 10.05 29.61
C LEU A 5 6.94 11.46 29.19
N ASP A 6 7.84 12.16 28.51
CA ASP A 6 7.48 13.43 27.88
C ASP A 6 6.68 13.16 26.61
N ILE A 7 7.03 12.12 25.86
CA ILE A 7 6.31 11.70 24.65
C ILE A 7 6.18 10.17 24.64
N ALA A 8 4.94 9.68 24.57
CA ALA A 8 4.64 8.28 24.32
C ALA A 8 4.15 8.09 22.88
N ILE A 9 4.77 7.19 22.14
CA ILE A 9 4.42 6.85 20.76
C ILE A 9 3.86 5.43 20.75
N VAL A 10 2.71 5.21 20.14
CA VAL A 10 2.03 3.91 20.14
C VAL A 10 1.82 3.44 18.72
N GLY A 11 2.48 2.33 18.37
CA GLY A 11 2.52 1.74 17.04
C GLY A 11 3.95 1.74 16.46
N GLY A 12 4.53 0.56 16.28
CA GLY A 12 5.84 0.33 15.66
C GLY A 12 5.81 0.24 14.13
N GLY A 13 4.82 0.86 13.49
CA GLY A 13 4.77 1.04 12.04
C GLY A 13 5.67 2.20 11.58
N VAL A 14 5.79 2.39 10.26
CA VAL A 14 6.70 3.38 9.65
C VAL A 14 6.51 4.80 10.18
N SER A 15 5.27 5.28 10.37
CA SER A 15 5.01 6.63 10.91
C SER A 15 5.42 6.77 12.38
N GLY A 16 5.27 5.71 13.18
CA GLY A 16 5.64 5.68 14.59
C GLY A 16 7.15 5.69 14.79
N VAL A 17 7.88 4.80 14.12
CA VAL A 17 9.35 4.75 14.21
C VAL A 17 10.00 5.98 13.57
N TYR A 18 9.42 6.52 12.49
CA TYR A 18 9.85 7.80 11.92
C TYR A 18 9.71 8.95 12.92
N SER A 19 8.56 9.02 13.62
CA SER A 19 8.32 10.05 14.64
C SER A 19 9.28 9.91 15.82
N ALA A 20 9.52 8.68 16.28
CA ALA A 20 10.47 8.41 17.36
C ALA A 20 11.89 8.85 16.96
N TRP A 21 12.34 8.47 15.77
CA TRP A 21 13.65 8.85 15.21
C TRP A 21 13.82 10.36 15.11
N ARG A 22 12.85 11.08 14.53
CA ARG A 22 12.89 12.55 14.41
C ARG A 22 12.86 13.27 15.75
N LEU A 23 11.97 12.86 16.66
CA LEU A 23 11.89 13.47 17.98
C LEU A 23 13.17 13.23 18.78
N GLN A 24 13.77 12.04 18.67
CA GLN A 24 15.02 11.73 19.34
C GLN A 24 16.17 12.62 18.85
N GLN A 25 16.27 12.87 17.54
CA GLN A 25 17.28 13.76 16.96
C GLN A 25 17.22 15.19 17.52
N HIS A 26 16.02 15.71 17.74
CA HIS A 26 15.83 17.13 18.09
C HIS A 26 15.56 17.39 19.58
N GLN A 27 14.98 16.42 20.28
CA GLN A 27 14.45 16.59 21.64
C GLN A 27 14.89 15.47 22.58
N GLY A 28 15.61 14.44 22.09
CA GLY A 28 16.00 13.27 22.88
C GLY A 28 16.92 13.60 24.06
N CYS A 29 17.69 14.68 24.00
CA CYS A 29 18.56 15.14 25.10
C CYS A 29 17.79 15.76 26.28
N ASP A 30 16.53 16.17 26.08
CA ASP A 30 15.72 16.88 27.07
C ASP A 30 14.40 16.17 27.40
N LYS A 31 13.97 15.23 26.55
CA LYS A 31 12.67 14.55 26.65
C LYS A 31 12.85 13.04 26.72
N ARG A 32 12.08 12.41 27.60
CA ARG A 32 11.92 10.95 27.66
C ARG A 32 10.90 10.52 26.61
N ILE A 33 11.39 9.87 25.56
CA ILE A 33 10.60 9.43 24.41
C ILE A 33 10.64 7.90 24.39
N ALA A 34 9.46 7.28 24.38
CA ALA A 34 9.35 5.82 24.23
C ALA A 34 8.28 5.46 23.20
N LEU A 35 8.55 4.39 22.46
CA LEU A 35 7.67 3.74 21.52
C LEU A 35 7.16 2.43 22.10
N PHE A 36 5.86 2.16 21.93
CA PHE A 36 5.21 0.92 22.34
C PHE A 36 4.61 0.23 21.11
N GLU A 37 4.87 -1.06 20.95
CA GLU A 37 4.41 -1.86 19.82
C GLU A 37 3.66 -3.09 20.30
N TYR A 38 2.52 -3.37 19.68
CA TYR A 38 1.65 -4.50 20.01
C TYR A 38 2.34 -5.86 19.88
N SER A 39 3.09 -6.05 18.81
CA SER A 39 3.76 -7.29 18.46
C SER A 39 5.22 -7.33 18.92
N ASN A 40 5.93 -8.41 18.60
CA ASN A 40 7.38 -8.50 18.74
C ASN A 40 8.16 -7.99 17.51
N ARG A 41 7.50 -7.29 16.56
CA ARG A 41 8.11 -6.87 15.29
C ARG A 41 7.84 -5.42 14.92
N ILE A 42 8.87 -4.72 14.46
CA ILE A 42 8.77 -3.39 13.86
C ILE A 42 8.42 -3.48 12.37
N GLY A 43 7.59 -2.55 11.90
CA GLY A 43 7.27 -2.34 10.50
C GLY A 43 5.77 -2.28 10.20
N GLY A 44 4.92 -2.82 11.08
CA GLY A 44 3.47 -2.86 10.87
C GLY A 44 3.13 -3.49 9.51
N ARG A 45 2.48 -2.73 8.62
CA ARG A 45 2.09 -3.15 7.26
C ARG A 45 3.24 -3.21 6.24
N LEU A 46 4.48 -2.94 6.66
CA LEU A 46 5.69 -3.33 5.92
C LEU A 46 6.24 -4.60 6.56
N TYR A 47 6.24 -5.69 5.79
CA TYR A 47 6.62 -7.00 6.31
C TYR A 47 7.26 -7.84 5.20
N SER A 48 8.57 -8.00 5.29
CA SER A 48 9.40 -8.63 4.27
C SER A 48 9.89 -9.98 4.80
N ARG A 49 9.83 -11.04 3.98
CA ARG A 49 10.30 -12.38 4.34
C ARG A 49 11.12 -12.97 3.20
N LYS A 50 12.15 -13.74 3.55
CA LYS A 50 12.91 -14.58 2.62
C LYS A 50 12.52 -16.03 2.87
N LEU A 51 12.29 -16.79 1.81
CA LEU A 51 11.99 -18.23 1.90
C LEU A 51 13.31 -19.02 1.80
N PRO A 52 13.40 -20.22 2.41
CA PRO A 52 14.56 -21.10 2.23
C PRO A 52 14.90 -21.31 0.76
N GLY A 53 16.19 -21.22 0.40
CA GLY A 53 16.65 -21.30 -0.99
C GLY A 53 16.37 -20.09 -1.87
N LEU A 54 15.85 -19.00 -1.29
CA LEU A 54 15.60 -17.71 -1.93
C LEU A 54 16.13 -16.52 -1.09
N PRO A 55 17.42 -16.50 -0.68
CA PRO A 55 17.96 -15.43 0.14
C PRO A 55 17.98 -14.06 -0.55
N ASN A 56 17.89 -14.01 -1.88
CA ASN A 56 17.96 -12.76 -2.65
C ASN A 56 16.61 -12.36 -3.31
N VAL A 57 15.56 -13.18 -3.15
CA VAL A 57 14.20 -12.87 -3.63
C VAL A 57 13.25 -12.71 -2.45
N VAL A 58 12.77 -11.48 -2.25
CA VAL A 58 11.96 -11.12 -1.08
C VAL A 58 10.47 -11.34 -1.33
N ALA A 59 9.81 -12.04 -0.43
CA ALA A 59 8.36 -12.11 -0.30
C ALA A 59 7.85 -10.91 0.52
N GLU A 60 7.26 -9.93 -0.17
CA GLU A 60 6.68 -8.75 0.47
C GLU A 60 5.24 -9.01 0.88
N LEU A 61 5.03 -9.37 2.15
CA LEU A 61 3.71 -9.65 2.73
C LEU A 61 2.88 -8.37 2.96
N GLY A 62 3.51 -7.20 2.86
CA GLY A 62 2.92 -5.87 3.01
C GLY A 62 3.18 -4.97 1.81
N GLY A 63 3.50 -3.69 2.03
CA GLY A 63 3.97 -2.79 0.97
C GLY A 63 5.25 -3.33 0.30
N MET A 64 5.42 -3.12 -1.02
CA MET A 64 6.50 -3.75 -1.79
C MET A 64 7.31 -2.83 -2.72
N ARG A 65 6.85 -1.60 -2.95
CA ARG A 65 7.44 -0.67 -3.93
C ARG A 65 7.07 0.78 -3.65
N PHE A 66 7.75 1.72 -4.30
CA PHE A 66 7.44 3.15 -4.33
C PHE A 66 7.75 3.74 -5.71
N ILE A 67 7.24 4.94 -5.99
CA ILE A 67 7.42 5.68 -7.24
C ILE A 67 8.30 6.90 -6.90
N PRO A 68 9.58 6.96 -7.28
CA PRO A 68 10.48 8.05 -6.90
C PRO A 68 9.98 9.44 -7.34
N GLU A 69 9.27 9.50 -8.45
CA GLU A 69 8.77 10.75 -9.03
C GLU A 69 7.67 11.39 -8.18
N SER A 70 6.79 10.58 -7.56
CA SER A 70 5.63 11.05 -6.78
C SER A 70 5.74 10.82 -5.27
N HIS A 71 6.58 9.89 -4.80
CA HIS A 71 6.78 9.59 -3.37
C HIS A 71 8.06 10.26 -2.84
N LEU A 72 8.03 11.60 -2.79
CA LEU A 72 9.18 12.41 -2.39
C LEU A 72 9.69 12.06 -1.00
N MET A 73 8.80 11.88 -0.01
CA MET A 73 9.22 11.58 1.36
C MET A 73 9.89 10.22 1.45
N VAL A 74 9.35 9.21 0.76
CA VAL A 74 9.96 7.88 0.71
C VAL A 74 11.33 7.94 0.03
N ASP A 75 11.43 8.53 -1.16
CA ASP A 75 12.69 8.56 -1.92
C ASP A 75 13.79 9.32 -1.16
N ALA A 76 13.46 10.52 -0.65
CA ALA A 76 14.40 11.33 0.10
C ALA A 76 14.85 10.66 1.42
N LEU A 77 13.94 9.94 2.10
CA LEU A 77 14.27 9.22 3.32
C LEU A 77 15.11 7.96 3.04
N VAL A 78 14.81 7.22 1.98
CA VAL A 78 15.62 6.09 1.52
C VAL A 78 17.05 6.54 1.23
N GLY A 79 17.21 7.67 0.51
CA GLY A 79 18.50 8.29 0.27
C GLY A 79 19.21 8.74 1.56
N GLN A 80 18.49 9.38 2.47
CA GLN A 80 19.02 9.83 3.77
C GLN A 80 19.54 8.68 4.64
N LEU A 81 18.88 7.52 4.58
CA LEU A 81 19.26 6.33 5.34
C LEU A 81 20.32 5.48 4.63
N GLY A 82 20.66 5.81 3.38
CA GLY A 82 21.61 5.05 2.57
C GLY A 82 21.11 3.64 2.20
N LEU A 83 19.79 3.46 2.13
CA LEU A 83 19.18 2.17 1.79
C LEU A 83 19.31 1.92 0.29
N LYS A 84 19.73 0.71 -0.08
CA LYS A 84 19.91 0.34 -1.48
C LYS A 84 18.56 0.03 -2.15
N THR A 85 18.40 0.55 -3.36
CA THR A 85 17.20 0.38 -4.18
C THR A 85 17.51 -0.45 -5.42
N LYS A 86 16.47 -1.13 -5.93
CA LYS A 86 16.47 -1.78 -7.24
C LYS A 86 15.13 -1.56 -7.94
N ASN A 87 15.11 -1.72 -9.25
CA ASN A 87 13.86 -1.69 -10.01
C ASN A 87 12.91 -2.79 -9.53
N PHE A 88 11.62 -2.45 -9.37
CA PHE A 88 10.55 -3.42 -9.19
C PHE A 88 9.94 -3.71 -10.57
N PRO A 89 10.26 -4.85 -11.20
CA PRO A 89 9.99 -5.05 -12.62
C PRO A 89 8.50 -5.34 -12.87
N MET A 90 7.83 -4.45 -13.60
CA MET A 90 6.46 -4.63 -14.08
C MET A 90 6.39 -5.32 -15.46
N GLY A 91 7.55 -5.59 -16.04
CA GLY A 91 7.78 -6.35 -17.27
C GLY A 91 9.28 -6.66 -17.38
N SER A 92 9.69 -7.35 -18.44
CA SER A 92 11.09 -7.68 -18.68
C SER A 92 11.56 -7.32 -20.08
N ASP A 93 12.82 -6.87 -20.18
CA ASP A 93 13.52 -6.68 -21.46
C ASP A 93 14.22 -7.94 -21.97
N LEU A 94 14.11 -9.07 -21.24
CA LEU A 94 14.71 -10.32 -21.70
C LEU A 94 14.09 -10.77 -23.03
N PRO A 95 14.89 -11.24 -23.99
CA PRO A 95 14.36 -11.72 -25.26
C PRO A 95 13.60 -13.05 -25.05
N LEU A 96 12.43 -13.18 -25.67
CA LEU A 96 11.61 -14.40 -25.65
C LEU A 96 12.25 -15.57 -26.39
N TYR A 97 13.07 -15.25 -27.40
CA TYR A 97 13.78 -16.23 -28.22
C TYR A 97 15.29 -15.96 -28.14
N PRO A 98 16.14 -17.00 -28.25
CA PRO A 98 17.58 -16.80 -28.45
C PRO A 98 17.82 -15.84 -29.63
N LYS A 99 18.84 -14.97 -29.55
CA LYS A 99 19.18 -14.02 -30.63
C LYS A 99 19.14 -14.73 -31.99
N SER A 100 18.22 -14.29 -32.84
CA SER A 100 18.19 -14.70 -34.25
C SER A 100 19.51 -14.30 -34.90
N SER A 101 20.04 -15.14 -35.79
CA SER A 101 21.16 -14.75 -36.66
C SER A 101 20.76 -13.70 -37.69
N ASP A 102 19.45 -13.43 -37.82
CA ASP A 102 18.89 -12.38 -38.69
C ASP A 102 18.73 -11.07 -37.89
N PRO A 103 19.55 -10.05 -38.17
CA PRO A 103 19.47 -8.75 -37.48
C PRO A 103 18.23 -7.93 -37.83
N SER A 104 17.38 -8.38 -38.78
CA SER A 104 16.11 -7.73 -39.12
C SER A 104 14.91 -8.20 -38.27
N GLN A 105 15.07 -9.28 -37.49
CA GLN A 105 14.06 -9.70 -36.53
C GLN A 105 14.28 -8.93 -35.22
N GLU A 106 13.36 -8.02 -34.89
CA GLU A 106 13.34 -7.41 -33.55
C GLU A 106 13.31 -8.50 -32.49
N ASN A 107 14.13 -8.34 -31.45
CA ASN A 107 14.09 -9.23 -30.29
C ASN A 107 12.74 -9.01 -29.59
N VAL A 108 11.77 -9.90 -29.83
CA VAL A 108 10.50 -9.87 -29.10
C VAL A 108 10.83 -10.06 -27.61
N LYS A 109 10.54 -9.04 -26.80
CA LYS A 109 10.86 -9.03 -25.36
C LYS A 109 9.78 -9.74 -24.56
N ALA A 110 10.14 -10.35 -23.44
CA ALA A 110 9.22 -10.88 -22.42
C ALA A 110 8.63 -9.75 -21.55
N GLY A 111 8.20 -8.67 -22.20
CA GLY A 111 7.69 -7.46 -21.57
C GLY A 111 6.30 -7.64 -20.96
N SER A 112 5.80 -6.59 -20.30
CA SER A 112 4.46 -6.53 -19.70
C SER A 112 3.35 -6.86 -20.69
N ALA A 113 3.53 -6.49 -21.97
CA ALA A 113 2.64 -6.80 -23.09
C ALA A 113 2.33 -8.30 -23.24
N ASN A 114 3.22 -9.19 -22.77
CA ASN A 114 3.03 -10.65 -22.80
C ASN A 114 2.41 -11.22 -21.52
N ASN A 115 2.09 -10.42 -20.51
CA ASN A 115 1.42 -10.93 -19.33
C ASN A 115 0.03 -11.49 -19.68
N LEU A 116 -0.40 -12.50 -18.91
CA LEU A 116 -1.61 -13.27 -19.19
C LEU A 116 -2.83 -12.68 -18.50
N PHE A 117 -3.96 -12.83 -19.18
CA PHE A 117 -5.29 -12.65 -18.61
C PHE A 117 -6.07 -13.95 -18.80
N TYR A 118 -6.74 -14.39 -17.73
CA TYR A 118 -7.71 -15.47 -17.77
C TYR A 118 -9.02 -14.99 -17.15
N LEU A 119 -9.94 -14.53 -18.00
CA LEU A 119 -11.19 -13.90 -17.58
C LEU A 119 -12.36 -14.57 -18.30
N ARG A 120 -13.43 -14.88 -17.57
CA ARG A 120 -14.67 -15.51 -18.07
C ARG A 120 -14.41 -16.78 -18.90
N GLY A 121 -13.35 -17.51 -18.58
CA GLY A 121 -12.95 -18.74 -19.29
C GLY A 121 -12.15 -18.51 -20.58
N HIS A 122 -11.68 -17.29 -20.86
CA HIS A 122 -10.91 -16.95 -22.04
C HIS A 122 -9.48 -16.49 -21.68
N TYR A 123 -8.51 -16.94 -22.46
CA TYR A 123 -7.12 -16.51 -22.37
C TYR A 123 -6.81 -15.44 -23.40
N PHE A 124 -6.07 -14.41 -22.97
CA PHE A 124 -5.50 -13.39 -23.84
C PHE A 124 -4.29 -12.74 -23.17
N ARG A 125 -3.56 -11.90 -23.91
CA ARG A 125 -2.36 -11.19 -23.44
C ARG A 125 -2.68 -9.71 -23.22
N PHE A 126 -1.88 -9.01 -22.42
CA PHE A 126 -2.06 -7.56 -22.17
C PHE A 126 -2.16 -6.75 -23.47
N ARG A 127 -1.30 -7.04 -24.48
CA ARG A 127 -1.37 -6.39 -25.80
C ARG A 127 -2.68 -6.61 -26.56
N ASP A 128 -3.43 -7.66 -26.25
CA ASP A 128 -4.67 -7.97 -26.96
C ASP A 128 -5.78 -6.95 -26.64
N PHE A 129 -5.62 -6.13 -25.59
CA PHE A 129 -6.52 -4.99 -25.34
C PHE A 129 -6.55 -4.01 -26.50
N THR A 130 -5.40 -3.79 -27.16
CA THR A 130 -5.25 -2.85 -28.28
C THR A 130 -5.20 -3.58 -29.61
N GLU A 131 -4.46 -4.69 -29.71
CA GLU A 131 -4.27 -5.43 -30.97
C GLU A 131 -5.51 -6.24 -31.39
N TYR A 132 -6.25 -6.80 -30.43
CA TYR A 132 -7.38 -7.69 -30.69
C TYR A 132 -8.56 -7.46 -29.72
N PRO A 133 -9.10 -6.23 -29.62
CA PRO A 133 -10.11 -5.86 -28.62
C PRO A 133 -11.40 -6.69 -28.70
N ASP A 134 -11.73 -7.27 -29.86
CA ASP A 134 -12.89 -8.14 -30.03
C ASP A 134 -12.74 -9.52 -29.33
N ARG A 135 -11.53 -9.88 -28.87
CA ARG A 135 -11.30 -11.09 -28.07
C ARG A 135 -11.59 -10.90 -26.59
N ILE A 136 -11.74 -9.66 -26.13
CA ILE A 136 -11.98 -9.34 -24.73
C ILE A 136 -13.39 -9.80 -24.36
N PRO A 137 -13.57 -10.71 -23.37
CA PRO A 137 -14.82 -11.44 -23.13
C PRO A 137 -15.89 -10.62 -22.38
N TYR A 138 -16.00 -9.34 -22.71
CA TYR A 138 -16.93 -8.38 -22.13
C TYR A 138 -17.70 -7.70 -23.26
N LYS A 139 -18.99 -7.47 -23.05
CA LYS A 139 -19.84 -6.80 -24.06
C LYS A 139 -19.64 -5.28 -24.00
N LEU A 140 -18.42 -4.84 -24.30
CA LEU A 140 -18.03 -3.45 -24.34
C LEU A 140 -18.66 -2.74 -25.55
N THR A 141 -19.11 -1.50 -25.33
CA THR A 141 -19.56 -0.60 -26.40
C THR A 141 -18.38 -0.13 -27.25
N SER A 142 -18.64 0.45 -28.42
CA SER A 142 -17.58 0.95 -29.30
C SER A 142 -16.68 2.01 -28.64
N SER A 143 -17.22 2.81 -27.71
CA SER A 143 -16.44 3.81 -26.97
C SER A 143 -15.61 3.22 -25.83
N GLU A 144 -15.83 1.97 -25.43
CA GLU A 144 -15.16 1.31 -24.30
C GLU A 144 -14.11 0.28 -24.74
N ARG A 145 -14.13 -0.14 -26.01
CA ARG A 145 -13.18 -1.10 -26.58
C ARG A 145 -11.85 -0.45 -26.91
N GLY A 146 -10.79 -1.26 -26.96
CA GLY A 146 -9.45 -0.81 -27.35
C GLY A 146 -8.60 -0.27 -26.20
N TYR A 147 -9.09 -0.36 -24.96
CA TYR A 147 -8.43 0.18 -23.76
C TYR A 147 -8.18 -0.92 -22.74
N GLY A 148 -7.01 -0.86 -22.08
CA GLY A 148 -6.80 -1.58 -20.83
C GLY A 148 -7.68 -1.02 -19.71
N PRO A 149 -7.79 -1.71 -18.55
CA PRO A 149 -8.62 -1.25 -17.44
C PRO A 149 -8.14 0.09 -16.88
N GLU A 150 -6.82 0.32 -16.80
CA GLU A 150 -6.23 1.59 -16.37
C GLU A 150 -6.51 2.72 -17.39
N ASP A 151 -6.28 2.49 -18.68
CA ASP A 151 -6.54 3.51 -19.71
C ASP A 151 -8.03 3.88 -19.81
N LEU A 152 -8.91 2.89 -19.65
CA LEU A 152 -10.34 3.13 -19.60
C LEU A 152 -10.73 3.97 -18.39
N GLN A 153 -10.05 3.78 -17.25
CA GLN A 153 -10.23 4.64 -16.08
C GLN A 153 -9.84 6.08 -16.38
N VAL A 154 -8.65 6.31 -16.96
CA VAL A 154 -8.16 7.64 -17.36
C VAL A 154 -9.11 8.31 -18.34
N LYS A 155 -9.55 7.57 -19.36
CA LYS A 155 -10.55 8.06 -20.33
C LYS A 155 -11.81 8.53 -19.64
N VAL A 156 -12.35 7.71 -18.73
CA VAL A 156 -13.58 8.01 -18.00
C VAL A 156 -13.42 9.22 -17.08
N MET A 157 -12.28 9.33 -16.39
CA MET A 157 -11.94 10.50 -15.58
C MET A 157 -12.00 11.78 -16.41
N ASN A 158 -11.35 11.77 -17.57
CA ASN A 158 -11.33 12.91 -18.49
C ASN A 158 -12.71 13.20 -19.10
N LEU A 159 -13.56 12.20 -19.29
CA LEU A 159 -14.96 12.41 -19.71
C LEU A 159 -15.82 13.05 -18.61
N ILE A 160 -15.62 12.64 -17.35
CA ILE A 160 -16.38 13.17 -16.20
C ILE A 160 -15.95 14.61 -15.89
N CYS A 161 -14.64 14.86 -15.82
CA CYS A 161 -14.08 16.16 -15.50
C CYS A 161 -12.67 16.29 -16.12
N PRO A 162 -12.55 16.88 -17.33
CA PRO A 162 -11.26 17.13 -17.96
C PRO A 162 -10.32 17.95 -17.06
N GLY A 163 -9.05 17.54 -16.98
CA GLY A 163 -8.02 18.23 -16.19
C GLY A 163 -8.19 18.10 -14.67
N PHE A 164 -9.04 17.20 -14.18
CA PHE A 164 -9.25 17.01 -12.74
C PHE A 164 -7.97 16.60 -11.97
N ALA A 165 -7.10 15.82 -12.62
CA ALA A 165 -5.83 15.38 -12.04
C ALA A 165 -4.85 16.56 -11.83
N ASP A 166 -4.96 17.62 -12.63
CA ASP A 166 -4.09 18.81 -12.54
C ASP A 166 -4.58 19.84 -11.51
N MET A 167 -5.79 19.64 -10.96
CA MET A 167 -6.39 20.54 -9.99
C MET A 167 -5.79 20.34 -8.59
N THR A 168 -5.68 21.44 -7.85
CA THR A 168 -5.41 21.37 -6.41
C THR A 168 -6.56 20.66 -5.69
N LEU A 169 -6.33 20.03 -4.53
CA LEU A 169 -7.40 19.39 -3.76
C LEU A 169 -8.48 20.41 -3.39
N SER A 170 -8.10 21.66 -3.07
CA SER A 170 -9.08 22.74 -2.82
C SER A 170 -9.96 23.02 -4.04
N GLU A 171 -9.42 22.94 -5.25
CA GLU A 171 -10.18 23.08 -6.50
C GLU A 171 -11.05 21.84 -6.74
N GLN A 172 -10.49 20.64 -6.62
CA GLN A 172 -11.20 19.37 -6.72
C GLN A 172 -12.43 19.35 -5.79
N MET A 173 -12.29 19.79 -4.53
CA MET A 173 -13.39 19.83 -3.56
C MET A 173 -14.51 20.83 -3.93
N LYS A 174 -14.26 21.78 -4.84
CA LYS A 174 -15.26 22.73 -5.36
C LYS A 174 -15.94 22.25 -6.63
N VAL A 175 -15.38 21.23 -7.31
CA VAL A 175 -15.95 20.67 -8.55
C VAL A 175 -17.36 20.17 -8.29
N LYS A 176 -18.26 20.45 -9.23
CA LYS A 176 -19.64 20.00 -9.22
C LYS A 176 -19.94 19.19 -10.46
N ILE A 177 -20.48 18.00 -10.27
CA ILE A 177 -21.02 17.16 -11.33
C ILE A 177 -22.54 17.24 -11.23
N ASN A 178 -23.21 17.70 -12.31
CA ASN A 178 -24.67 17.89 -12.34
C ASN A 178 -25.22 18.72 -11.16
N GLY A 179 -24.48 19.75 -10.73
CA GLY A 179 -24.86 20.66 -9.64
C GLY A 179 -24.57 20.15 -8.22
N LYS A 180 -24.16 18.89 -8.05
CA LYS A 180 -23.77 18.30 -6.75
C LYS A 180 -22.25 18.26 -6.61
N GLU A 181 -21.73 18.57 -5.43
CA GLU A 181 -20.28 18.56 -5.17
C GLU A 181 -19.67 17.16 -5.35
N ILE A 182 -18.50 17.08 -5.98
CA ILE A 182 -17.88 15.81 -6.37
C ILE A 182 -17.53 14.91 -5.17
N TRP A 183 -17.13 15.49 -4.03
CA TRP A 183 -16.83 14.73 -2.80
C TRP A 183 -18.05 14.05 -2.17
N ARG A 184 -19.27 14.39 -2.62
CA ARG A 184 -20.51 13.70 -2.25
C ARG A 184 -20.82 12.49 -3.14
N TYR A 185 -19.97 12.20 -4.11
CA TYR A 185 -20.08 11.01 -4.95
C TYR A 185 -19.05 9.96 -4.53
N GLY A 186 -19.48 8.71 -4.52
CA GLY A 186 -18.54 7.61 -4.62
C GLY A 186 -18.12 7.43 -6.07
N PHE A 187 -16.95 6.85 -6.30
CA PHE A 187 -16.38 6.69 -7.62
C PHE A 187 -17.28 5.85 -8.54
N TRP A 188 -17.80 4.73 -8.03
CA TRP A 188 -18.74 3.91 -8.78
C TRP A 188 -20.03 4.66 -9.15
N ASN A 189 -20.50 5.61 -8.31
CA ASN A 189 -21.65 6.45 -8.67
C ASN A 189 -21.40 7.33 -9.89
N LEU A 190 -20.14 7.70 -10.19
CA LEU A 190 -19.78 8.44 -11.38
C LEU A 190 -19.51 7.50 -12.56
N LEU A 191 -18.83 6.37 -12.33
CA LEU A 191 -18.60 5.36 -13.37
C LEU A 191 -19.92 4.88 -13.99
N GLU A 192 -20.94 4.62 -13.18
CA GLU A 192 -22.26 4.15 -13.66
C GLU A 192 -22.95 5.14 -14.61
N GLN A 193 -22.63 6.43 -14.54
CA GLN A 193 -23.21 7.45 -15.43
C GLN A 193 -22.60 7.46 -16.83
N VAL A 194 -21.39 6.92 -16.99
CA VAL A 194 -20.58 7.06 -18.21
C VAL A 194 -20.08 5.75 -18.78
N LEU A 195 -20.16 4.66 -18.02
CA LEU A 195 -19.80 3.31 -18.44
C LEU A 195 -21.00 2.37 -18.42
N SER A 196 -20.99 1.42 -19.35
CA SER A 196 -21.82 0.24 -19.27
C SER A 196 -21.44 -0.61 -18.05
N ASN A 197 -22.40 -1.39 -17.54
CA ASN A 197 -22.11 -2.32 -16.45
C ASN A 197 -21.05 -3.38 -16.84
N GLU A 198 -20.97 -3.74 -18.12
CA GLU A 198 -19.93 -4.65 -18.61
C GLU A 198 -18.54 -4.02 -18.58
N ALA A 199 -18.42 -2.72 -18.90
CA ALA A 199 -17.16 -1.99 -18.74
C ALA A 199 -16.76 -1.84 -17.27
N TYR A 200 -17.71 -1.60 -16.36
CA TYR A 200 -17.43 -1.60 -14.92
C TYR A 200 -16.92 -2.97 -14.45
N LEU A 201 -17.58 -4.07 -14.84
CA LEU A 201 -17.12 -5.43 -14.50
C LEU A 201 -15.74 -5.72 -15.10
N PHE A 202 -15.50 -5.29 -16.34
CA PHE A 202 -14.20 -5.39 -16.98
C PHE A 202 -13.11 -4.68 -16.18
N MET A 203 -13.31 -3.41 -15.81
CA MET A 203 -12.36 -2.66 -14.98
C MET A 203 -12.11 -3.34 -13.64
N LYS A 204 -13.18 -3.82 -12.99
CA LYS A 204 -13.10 -4.53 -11.71
C LYS A 204 -12.27 -5.81 -11.80
N GLU A 205 -12.52 -6.62 -12.84
CA GLU A 205 -11.95 -7.96 -12.96
C GLU A 205 -10.53 -7.90 -13.57
N ALA A 206 -10.35 -7.14 -14.64
CA ALA A 206 -9.07 -6.98 -15.35
C ALA A 206 -8.09 -6.04 -14.64
N GLY A 207 -8.56 -5.08 -13.83
CA GLY A 207 -7.67 -4.20 -13.04
C GLY A 207 -6.95 -4.91 -11.89
N GLY A 208 -7.42 -6.11 -11.52
CA GLY A 208 -6.81 -6.98 -10.49
C GLY A 208 -7.16 -6.62 -9.04
N TYR A 209 -7.63 -5.40 -8.76
CA TYR A 209 -8.08 -4.94 -7.45
C TYR A 209 -9.54 -4.51 -7.50
N ASP A 210 -10.35 -5.03 -6.58
CA ASP A 210 -11.73 -4.57 -6.40
C ASP A 210 -11.78 -3.13 -5.87
N ALA A 211 -10.76 -2.71 -5.11
CA ALA A 211 -10.68 -1.39 -4.52
C ALA A 211 -10.54 -0.27 -5.56
N ASN A 212 -9.89 -0.53 -6.70
CA ASN A 212 -9.71 0.47 -7.77
C ASN A 212 -11.04 1.02 -8.31
N VAL A 213 -12.12 0.24 -8.24
CA VAL A 213 -13.47 0.66 -8.64
C VAL A 213 -14.46 0.62 -7.48
N ALA A 214 -13.97 0.47 -6.25
CA ALA A 214 -14.82 0.54 -5.07
C ALA A 214 -15.51 1.90 -4.98
N ASN A 215 -16.65 1.95 -4.30
CA ASN A 215 -17.41 3.19 -4.13
C ASN A 215 -16.81 4.11 -3.05
N ALA A 216 -15.48 4.26 -3.06
CA ALA A 216 -14.72 5.26 -2.31
C ALA A 216 -14.96 6.66 -2.88
N SER A 217 -14.47 7.71 -2.21
CA SER A 217 -14.62 9.10 -2.64
C SER A 217 -14.11 9.29 -4.05
N ALA A 218 -14.93 9.89 -4.92
CA ALA A 218 -14.51 10.16 -6.29
C ALA A 218 -13.31 11.11 -6.35
N VAL A 219 -13.14 12.01 -5.37
CA VAL A 219 -12.02 12.97 -5.33
C VAL A 219 -10.66 12.29 -5.32
N THR A 220 -10.54 11.17 -4.61
CA THR A 220 -9.26 10.45 -4.46
C THR A 220 -9.11 9.31 -5.45
N GLN A 221 -10.21 8.81 -6.01
CA GLN A 221 -10.18 7.75 -7.03
C GLN A 221 -10.05 8.28 -8.46
N LEU A 222 -10.50 9.51 -8.75
CA LEU A 222 -10.40 10.13 -10.08
C LEU A 222 -8.99 10.59 -10.49
N PRO A 223 -8.06 10.90 -9.58
CA PRO A 223 -6.67 11.17 -9.94
C PRO A 223 -5.81 9.92 -10.06
N ALA A 224 -6.34 8.72 -9.79
CA ALA A 224 -5.60 7.44 -9.76
C ALA A 224 -5.05 7.07 -11.15
N THR A 225 -3.97 7.75 -11.52
CA THR A 225 -3.18 7.67 -12.76
C THR A 225 -1.80 7.07 -12.46
N GLU A 226 -1.63 6.44 -11.29
CA GLU A 226 -0.35 5.94 -10.77
C GLU A 226 0.30 4.86 -11.66
N TYR A 227 -0.42 4.35 -12.65
CA TYR A 227 -0.01 3.31 -13.58
C TYR A 227 -0.09 3.84 -15.02
N SER A 228 0.95 4.57 -15.44
CA SER A 228 1.23 4.74 -16.86
C SER A 228 2.22 3.67 -17.30
N ASP A 229 2.29 3.38 -18.60
CA ASP A 229 3.25 2.42 -19.15
C ASP A 229 4.72 2.80 -18.84
N ASP A 230 4.99 4.08 -18.59
CA ASP A 230 6.32 4.63 -18.29
C ASP A 230 6.61 4.79 -16.79
N THR A 231 5.66 4.45 -15.90
CA THR A 231 5.85 4.60 -14.45
C THR A 231 6.97 3.68 -13.96
N THR A 232 8.02 4.27 -13.38
CA THR A 232 9.12 3.50 -12.78
C THR A 232 8.82 3.20 -11.31
N PHE A 233 8.81 1.91 -10.97
CA PHE A 233 8.69 1.45 -9.59
C PHE A 233 10.06 1.00 -9.06
N LEU A 234 10.41 1.46 -7.87
CA LEU A 234 11.57 0.97 -7.12
C LEU A 234 11.13 0.16 -5.90
N THR A 235 12.01 -0.71 -5.43
CA THR A 235 11.92 -1.44 -4.16
C THR A 235 13.27 -1.44 -3.46
N LEU A 236 13.33 -1.88 -2.21
CA LEU A 236 14.57 -2.01 -1.45
C LEU A 236 15.17 -3.40 -1.66
N GLU A 237 16.51 -3.48 -1.78
CA GLU A 237 17.19 -4.77 -2.03
C GLU A 237 16.91 -5.80 -0.93
N ASP A 238 16.92 -5.38 0.33
CA ASP A 238 16.70 -6.23 1.51
C ASP A 238 15.23 -6.34 1.93
N GLY A 239 14.32 -5.80 1.11
CA GLY A 239 12.90 -5.74 1.37
C GLY A 239 12.46 -4.43 2.02
N PHE A 240 11.22 -4.04 1.77
CA PHE A 240 10.70 -2.71 2.12
C PHE A 240 10.59 -2.49 3.63
N GLN A 241 10.54 -3.56 4.43
CA GLN A 241 10.62 -3.49 5.89
C GLN A 241 11.98 -2.97 6.40
N ALA A 242 13.05 -2.98 5.58
CA ALA A 242 14.33 -2.39 5.95
C ALA A 242 14.19 -0.91 6.37
N LEU A 243 13.28 -0.16 5.72
CA LEU A 243 13.03 1.24 6.05
C LEU A 243 12.64 1.48 7.53
N PRO A 244 11.54 0.91 8.06
CA PRO A 244 11.20 1.08 9.47
C PRO A 244 12.18 0.39 10.43
N LEU A 245 12.87 -0.69 10.01
CA LEU A 245 13.89 -1.34 10.85
C LEU A 245 15.08 -0.42 11.08
N THR A 246 15.65 0.17 10.02
CA THR A 246 16.79 1.09 10.12
C THR A 246 16.43 2.35 10.92
N LEU A 247 15.21 2.88 10.77
CA LEU A 247 14.74 3.99 11.62
C LEU A 247 14.71 3.63 13.10
N CYS A 248 14.22 2.44 13.43
CA CYS A 248 14.15 1.95 14.81
C CYS A 248 15.55 1.74 15.40
N GLU A 249 16.44 1.09 14.66
CA GLU A 249 17.83 0.88 15.07
C GLU A 249 18.54 2.20 15.36
N GLN A 250 18.38 3.20 14.49
CA GLN A 250 18.93 4.54 14.71
C GLN A 250 18.29 5.24 15.92
N PHE A 251 16.97 5.10 16.11
CA PHE A 251 16.27 5.65 17.27
C PHE A 251 16.82 5.09 18.60
N GLU A 252 17.03 3.78 18.67
CA GLU A 252 17.60 3.12 19.84
C GLU A 252 19.06 3.54 20.07
N ALA A 253 19.87 3.62 19.01
CA ALA A 253 21.30 3.91 19.10
C ALA A 253 21.64 5.38 19.45
N MET A 254 20.73 6.33 19.21
CA MET A 254 20.99 7.75 19.49
C MET A 254 21.20 8.05 20.98
N CYS A 255 21.87 9.15 21.33
CA CYS A 255 21.92 9.59 22.73
C CYS A 255 20.58 10.19 23.16
N GLY A 256 20.22 10.07 24.45
CA GLY A 256 19.02 10.73 25.00
C GLY A 256 18.77 10.47 26.47
N CYS A 257 17.75 11.14 27.04
CA CYS A 257 17.38 11.05 28.45
C CYS A 257 16.94 9.65 28.89
N LEU A 258 16.23 8.94 28.01
CA LEU A 258 15.74 7.61 28.32
C LEU A 258 16.81 6.57 27.95
N PRO A 259 17.11 5.60 28.84
CA PRO A 259 18.02 4.50 28.53
C PRO A 259 17.61 3.76 27.24
N GLN A 260 18.60 3.27 26.49
CA GLN A 260 18.38 2.66 25.18
C GLN A 260 17.35 1.51 25.23
N ASP A 261 17.44 0.64 26.24
CA ASP A 261 16.59 -0.53 26.46
C ASP A 261 15.16 -0.19 26.93
N GLU A 262 14.90 1.06 27.30
CA GLU A 262 13.57 1.55 27.68
C GLU A 262 12.84 2.28 26.54
N ARG A 263 13.51 2.51 25.39
CA ARG A 263 12.95 3.31 24.30
C ARG A 263 11.97 2.57 23.42
N VAL A 264 12.22 1.30 23.12
CA VAL A 264 11.35 0.50 22.25
C VAL A 264 10.76 -0.65 23.06
N ASN A 265 9.45 -0.56 23.31
CA ASN A 265 8.72 -1.46 24.19
C ASN A 265 7.79 -2.35 23.36
N MET A 266 8.35 -3.43 22.84
CA MET A 266 7.61 -4.44 22.07
C MET A 266 6.70 -5.28 22.97
N ASN A 267 5.71 -5.95 22.37
CA ASN A 267 4.72 -6.78 23.05
C ASN A 267 3.82 -6.05 24.07
N HIS A 268 3.33 -4.88 23.71
CA HIS A 268 2.46 -4.05 24.55
C HIS A 268 1.28 -3.50 23.77
N ARG A 269 0.08 -4.01 24.06
CA ARG A 269 -1.16 -3.50 23.47
C ARG A 269 -1.69 -2.35 24.31
N LEU A 270 -1.87 -1.17 23.73
CA LEU A 270 -2.60 -0.09 24.39
C LEU A 270 -4.08 -0.49 24.49
N VAL A 271 -4.63 -0.51 25.70
CA VAL A 271 -6.02 -0.87 25.98
C VAL A 271 -6.86 0.38 26.19
N SER A 272 -6.37 1.31 27.02
CA SER A 272 -7.10 2.52 27.35
C SER A 272 -6.18 3.71 27.58
N ILE A 273 -6.74 4.91 27.44
CA ILE A 273 -6.10 6.17 27.84
C ILE A 273 -7.04 6.88 28.81
N ASN A 274 -6.63 6.98 30.07
CA ASN A 274 -7.29 7.82 31.05
C ASN A 274 -6.70 9.23 30.97
N ILE A 275 -7.55 10.26 31.13
CA ILE A 275 -7.16 11.67 31.01
C ILE A 275 -7.46 12.38 32.33
N ASP A 276 -6.41 12.94 32.93
CA ASP A 276 -6.49 13.80 34.11
C ASP A 276 -5.74 15.11 33.85
N ASN A 277 -6.46 16.16 33.46
CA ASN A 277 -5.85 17.42 33.02
C ASN A 277 -5.23 18.23 34.17
N GLU A 278 -5.41 17.84 35.44
CA GLU A 278 -4.83 18.52 36.58
C GLU A 278 -3.38 18.06 36.87
N GLU A 279 -2.98 16.92 36.31
CA GLU A 279 -1.69 16.30 36.51
C GLU A 279 -0.62 16.80 35.53
N ALA A 280 0.64 16.80 35.95
CA ALA A 280 1.77 17.18 35.09
C ALA A 280 1.98 16.21 33.90
N PHE A 281 1.52 14.96 34.05
CA PHE A 281 1.50 13.92 33.03
C PHE A 281 0.06 13.43 32.87
N PRO A 282 -0.79 14.18 32.14
CA PRO A 282 -2.24 14.02 32.17
C PRO A 282 -2.75 12.73 31.51
N TYR A 283 -1.92 12.06 30.72
CA TYR A 283 -2.31 10.86 29.98
C TYR A 283 -1.79 9.63 30.69
N GLU A 284 -2.67 8.81 31.24
CA GLU A 284 -2.32 7.48 31.75
C GLU A 284 -2.68 6.43 30.69
N LEU A 285 -1.65 5.87 30.05
CA LEU A 285 -1.75 4.85 29.03
C LEU A 285 -1.70 3.47 29.70
N VAL A 286 -2.77 2.71 29.59
CA VAL A 286 -2.88 1.36 30.16
C VAL A 286 -2.56 0.33 29.09
N PHE A 287 -1.52 -0.48 29.33
CA PHE A 287 -1.06 -1.50 28.42
C PHE A 287 -1.36 -2.90 28.94
N GLN A 288 -1.85 -3.77 28.06
CA GLN A 288 -1.89 -5.22 28.23
C GLN A 288 -0.60 -5.80 27.62
N PRO A 289 0.27 -6.44 28.42
CA PRO A 289 1.39 -7.20 27.88
C PRO A 289 0.88 -8.28 26.93
N THR A 290 1.56 -8.45 25.80
CA THR A 290 1.28 -9.50 24.82
C THR A 290 2.43 -10.51 24.80
N THR A 291 2.22 -11.59 24.06
CA THR A 291 3.27 -12.55 23.70
C THR A 291 3.09 -12.93 22.25
N THR A 292 4.13 -12.81 21.45
CA THR A 292 4.21 -13.44 20.14
C THR A 292 4.76 -14.86 20.28
N CYS A 293 4.01 -15.87 19.81
CA CYS A 293 4.52 -17.24 19.80
C CYS A 293 5.52 -17.44 18.65
N ASP A 294 6.20 -18.60 18.63
CA ASP A 294 7.17 -18.95 17.57
C ASP A 294 6.56 -18.98 16.17
N LYS A 295 5.23 -18.95 16.06
CA LYS A 295 4.51 -18.80 14.78
C LYS A 295 4.30 -17.34 14.38
N GLY A 296 4.85 -16.35 15.09
CA GLY A 296 4.62 -14.93 14.79
C GLY A 296 3.21 -14.42 15.15
N HIS A 297 2.35 -15.27 15.72
CA HIS A 297 1.02 -14.86 16.18
C HIS A 297 1.11 -14.20 17.55
N THR A 298 0.65 -12.95 17.63
CA THR A 298 0.64 -12.17 18.87
C THR A 298 -0.73 -12.26 19.52
N LYS A 299 -0.74 -12.46 20.84
CA LYS A 299 -1.97 -12.47 21.66
C LYS A 299 -1.71 -11.82 23.01
N ASP A 300 -2.78 -11.42 23.68
CA ASP A 300 -2.69 -10.93 25.06
C ASP A 300 -2.09 -12.01 25.96
N ALA A 301 -1.12 -11.62 26.79
CA ALA A 301 -0.51 -12.48 27.76
C ALA A 301 -1.36 -12.55 29.02
N CYS A 302 -1.31 -13.65 29.76
CA CYS A 302 -1.91 -13.77 31.10
C CYS A 302 -1.07 -13.02 32.15
N ARG A 303 -0.82 -11.73 31.93
CA ARG A 303 -0.08 -10.81 32.81
C ARG A 303 -0.96 -9.59 33.08
N ALA A 304 -0.86 -9.05 34.30
CA ALA A 304 -1.60 -7.86 34.68
C ALA A 304 -1.26 -6.67 33.77
N HIS A 305 -2.23 -5.79 33.57
CA HIS A 305 -2.00 -4.50 32.93
C HIS A 305 -0.96 -3.69 33.72
N PHE A 306 -0.27 -2.81 33.02
CA PHE A 306 0.55 -1.76 33.63
C PHE A 306 0.24 -0.43 32.97
N ALA A 307 0.58 0.65 33.67
CA ALA A 307 0.31 2.01 33.20
C ALA A 307 1.60 2.80 33.04
N VAL A 308 1.61 3.68 32.03
CA VAL A 308 2.66 4.66 31.79
C VAL A 308 1.98 6.03 31.70
N ARG A 309 2.57 7.06 32.32
CA ARG A 309 2.03 8.42 32.23
C ARG A 309 2.81 9.28 31.26
N ALA A 310 2.14 10.08 30.43
CA ALA A 310 2.77 10.89 29.38
C ALA A 310 2.28 12.34 29.37
N LYS A 311 3.13 13.27 28.90
CA LYS A 311 2.72 14.67 28.61
C LYS A 311 2.08 14.83 27.24
N GLN A 312 2.51 14.03 26.28
CA GLN A 312 2.03 14.03 24.89
C GLN A 312 1.96 12.58 24.39
N VAL A 313 0.97 12.28 23.56
CA VAL A 313 0.76 10.94 22.99
C VAL A 313 0.66 11.02 21.47
N ILE A 314 1.39 10.17 20.76
CA ILE A 314 1.26 9.98 19.31
C ILE A 314 0.68 8.58 19.07
N LEU A 315 -0.50 8.52 18.47
CA LEU A 315 -1.16 7.29 18.04
C LEU A 315 -0.83 7.06 16.56
N ALA A 316 0.16 6.22 16.31
CA ALA A 316 0.69 5.88 14.99
C ALA A 316 0.10 4.56 14.48
N MET A 317 -1.22 4.49 14.37
CA MET A 317 -1.96 3.24 14.17
C MET A 317 -3.18 3.43 13.24
N PRO A 318 -3.64 2.37 12.56
CA PRO A 318 -4.76 2.47 11.62
C PRO A 318 -6.09 2.72 12.34
N ARG A 319 -7.12 3.08 11.56
CA ARG A 319 -8.48 3.34 12.05
C ARG A 319 -8.97 2.27 13.04
N ARG A 320 -8.84 0.99 12.69
CA ARG A 320 -9.34 -0.10 13.52
C ARG A 320 -8.65 -0.17 14.88
N SER A 321 -7.34 0.06 14.93
CA SER A 321 -6.60 0.10 16.20
C SER A 321 -7.07 1.25 17.09
N LEU A 322 -7.39 2.42 16.52
CA LEU A 322 -7.94 3.55 17.26
C LEU A 322 -9.31 3.21 17.87
N GLU A 323 -10.17 2.54 17.11
CA GLU A 323 -11.51 2.11 17.57
C GLU A 323 -11.47 1.08 18.71
N LEU A 324 -10.34 0.38 18.91
CA LEU A 324 -10.16 -0.62 19.97
C LEU A 324 -9.72 -0.01 21.30
N ILE A 325 -9.34 1.26 21.34
CA ILE A 325 -8.86 1.93 22.56
C ILE A 325 -10.05 2.53 23.32
N GLU A 326 -10.14 2.21 24.61
CA GLU A 326 -11.09 2.86 25.49
C GLU A 326 -10.54 4.21 25.98
N SER A 327 -11.18 5.33 25.62
CA SER A 327 -10.78 6.65 26.12
C SER A 327 -11.89 7.70 25.96
N PRO A 328 -12.05 8.64 26.91
CA PRO A 328 -12.90 9.82 26.71
C PRO A 328 -12.46 10.69 25.53
N PHE A 329 -11.21 10.58 25.07
CA PHE A 329 -10.72 11.27 23.87
C PHE A 329 -11.60 11.00 22.63
N PHE A 330 -12.02 9.74 22.43
CA PHE A 330 -12.84 9.34 21.28
C PHE A 330 -14.33 9.70 21.44
N ASN A 331 -14.73 10.30 22.58
CA ASN A 331 -16.07 10.83 22.78
C ASN A 331 -16.22 12.27 22.27
N ASP A 332 -15.13 12.94 21.87
CA ASP A 332 -15.21 14.24 21.20
C ASP A 332 -16.16 14.14 19.98
N PRO A 333 -17.17 15.03 19.86
CA PRO A 333 -18.17 14.91 18.81
C PRO A 333 -17.58 14.90 17.39
N TRP A 334 -16.57 15.74 17.14
CA TRP A 334 -15.99 15.84 15.81
C TRP A 334 -15.15 14.61 15.48
N LEU A 335 -14.32 14.14 16.42
CA LEU A 335 -13.53 12.94 16.22
C LEU A 335 -14.45 11.73 16.01
N LYS A 336 -15.50 11.58 16.82
CA LYS A 336 -16.46 10.48 16.69
C LYS A 336 -17.18 10.48 15.34
N GLU A 337 -17.52 11.66 14.81
CA GLU A 337 -18.16 11.81 13.49
C GLU A 337 -17.21 11.50 12.33
N ASN A 338 -15.93 11.87 12.46
CA ASN A 338 -14.95 11.81 11.37
C ASN A 338 -14.00 10.60 11.42
N LEU A 339 -13.86 9.91 12.54
CA LEU A 339 -13.14 8.63 12.61
C LEU A 339 -13.64 7.62 11.56
N PRO A 340 -14.97 7.48 11.29
CA PRO A 340 -15.44 6.53 10.30
C PRO A 340 -15.33 6.98 8.83
N SER A 341 -14.73 8.14 8.55
CA SER A 341 -14.65 8.80 7.22
C SER A 341 -13.85 8.05 6.16
N VAL A 342 -13.16 6.98 6.52
CA VAL A 342 -12.36 6.16 5.60
C VAL A 342 -12.88 4.72 5.57
N LEU A 343 -12.91 4.11 4.39
CA LEU A 343 -13.09 2.68 4.19
C LEU A 343 -11.86 1.93 4.70
N ILE A 344 -12.09 0.68 5.09
CA ILE A 344 -11.03 -0.25 5.48
C ILE A 344 -10.94 -1.30 4.38
N GLN A 345 -9.83 -1.30 3.64
CA GLN A 345 -9.61 -2.24 2.56
C GLN A 345 -8.84 -3.44 3.08
N LYS A 346 -9.54 -4.56 3.21
CA LYS A 346 -8.93 -5.83 3.57
C LYS A 346 -8.08 -6.31 2.40
N ALA A 347 -6.94 -6.91 2.70
CA ALA A 347 -6.00 -7.42 1.69
C ALA A 347 -5.30 -8.68 2.17
N ILE A 348 -4.92 -9.52 1.21
CA ILE A 348 -4.06 -10.68 1.44
C ILE A 348 -2.93 -10.77 0.42
N LYS A 349 -1.85 -11.43 0.81
CA LYS A 349 -0.80 -11.87 -0.11
C LYS A 349 -0.42 -13.32 0.18
N MET A 350 -0.26 -14.09 -0.88
CA MET A 350 0.21 -15.47 -0.83
C MET A 350 1.37 -15.64 -1.81
N PHE A 351 2.46 -16.21 -1.32
CA PHE A 351 3.63 -16.54 -2.13
C PHE A 351 3.84 -18.05 -2.16
N MET A 352 4.28 -18.55 -3.30
CA MET A 352 4.62 -19.94 -3.55
C MET A 352 5.99 -20.00 -4.21
N ALA A 353 6.88 -20.85 -3.69
CA ALA A 353 8.23 -21.02 -4.19
C ALA A 353 8.35 -22.33 -4.98
N TYR A 354 9.05 -22.28 -6.11
CA TYR A 354 9.22 -23.40 -7.04
C TYR A 354 10.70 -23.62 -7.33
N GLU A 355 11.12 -24.87 -7.55
CA GLU A 355 12.52 -25.20 -7.90
C GLU A 355 12.97 -24.61 -9.25
N GLN A 356 12.01 -24.33 -10.13
CA GLN A 356 12.24 -23.82 -11.46
C GLN A 356 11.21 -22.73 -11.78
N PRO A 357 11.60 -21.65 -12.49
CA PRO A 357 10.67 -20.63 -12.94
C PRO A 357 9.89 -21.11 -14.17
N TRP A 358 9.00 -22.09 -13.96
CA TRP A 358 8.24 -22.77 -15.01
C TRP A 358 7.46 -21.82 -15.93
N TRP A 359 7.07 -20.64 -15.44
CA TRP A 359 6.38 -19.61 -16.24
C TRP A 359 7.25 -19.03 -17.37
N ARG A 360 8.58 -19.19 -17.31
CA ARG A 360 9.48 -18.76 -18.41
C ARG A 360 9.17 -19.44 -19.73
N SER A 361 8.73 -20.70 -19.72
CA SER A 361 8.35 -21.40 -20.95
C SER A 361 7.11 -20.80 -21.62
N LEU A 362 6.36 -19.94 -20.91
CA LEU A 362 5.18 -19.23 -21.41
C LEU A 362 5.50 -17.80 -21.87
N GLY A 363 6.79 -17.43 -21.86
CA GLY A 363 7.27 -16.10 -22.20
C GLY A 363 7.07 -15.07 -21.08
N LEU A 364 6.93 -15.52 -19.84
CA LEU A 364 6.71 -14.66 -18.67
C LEU A 364 8.00 -14.57 -17.87
N VAL A 365 8.32 -13.38 -17.35
CA VAL A 365 9.54 -13.16 -16.56
C VAL A 365 9.25 -12.32 -15.32
N ALA A 366 8.60 -11.17 -15.51
CA ALA A 366 8.30 -10.19 -14.49
C ALA A 366 6.97 -9.49 -14.81
N GLY A 367 6.42 -8.73 -13.86
CA GLY A 367 5.08 -8.16 -13.97
C GLY A 367 4.00 -9.05 -13.39
N ARG A 368 2.76 -8.81 -13.81
CA ARG A 368 1.56 -9.44 -13.25
C ARG A 368 0.65 -10.03 -14.31
N SER A 369 0.06 -11.17 -14.03
CA SER A 369 -1.05 -11.76 -14.79
C SER A 369 -2.33 -11.72 -13.96
N VAL A 370 -3.49 -11.58 -14.61
CA VAL A 370 -4.77 -11.27 -13.96
C VAL A 370 -5.86 -12.31 -14.29
N THR A 371 -6.75 -12.55 -13.33
CA THR A 371 -7.90 -13.46 -13.48
C THR A 371 -9.08 -13.05 -12.58
N ASP A 372 -10.26 -13.56 -12.92
CA ASP A 372 -11.49 -13.48 -12.13
C ASP A 372 -11.62 -14.64 -11.13
N LEU A 373 -10.69 -15.61 -11.17
CA LEU A 373 -10.54 -16.63 -10.13
C LEU A 373 -10.12 -15.99 -8.79
N PRO A 374 -10.43 -16.61 -7.63
CA PRO A 374 -10.07 -16.08 -6.30
C PRO A 374 -8.61 -15.65 -6.06
N ILE A 375 -7.62 -16.13 -6.83
CA ILE A 375 -6.22 -15.64 -6.76
C ILE A 375 -6.05 -14.21 -7.27
N ARG A 376 -6.98 -13.74 -8.13
CA ARG A 376 -7.08 -12.43 -8.79
C ARG A 376 -5.90 -11.98 -9.63
N GLN A 377 -4.70 -11.95 -9.08
CA GLN A 377 -3.51 -11.60 -9.81
C GLN A 377 -2.28 -12.28 -9.22
N THR A 378 -1.36 -12.61 -10.11
CA THR A 378 -0.11 -13.29 -9.81
C THR A 378 1.06 -12.42 -10.27
N TYR A 379 2.09 -12.25 -9.44
CA TYR A 379 3.32 -11.55 -9.82
C TYR A 379 4.51 -12.52 -9.87
N TYR A 380 5.34 -12.36 -10.90
CA TYR A 380 6.58 -13.12 -11.08
C TYR A 380 7.72 -12.38 -10.38
N MET A 381 8.04 -12.78 -9.14
CA MET A 381 8.93 -12.01 -8.26
C MET A 381 10.41 -12.15 -8.61
N GLY A 382 10.78 -13.27 -9.25
CA GLY A 382 12.14 -13.51 -9.72
C GLY A 382 12.65 -14.91 -9.40
N THR A 383 13.88 -15.16 -9.84
CA THR A 383 14.63 -16.41 -9.67
C THR A 383 15.96 -16.09 -9.01
N GLU A 384 16.42 -16.98 -8.13
CA GLU A 384 17.61 -16.80 -7.30
C GLU A 384 18.87 -16.52 -8.15
N CYS A 385 19.16 -17.34 -9.16
CA CYS A 385 20.33 -17.16 -10.03
C CYS A 385 20.34 -15.86 -10.86
N ASP A 386 19.22 -15.15 -10.97
CA ASP A 386 19.14 -13.87 -11.68
C ASP A 386 19.33 -12.66 -10.75
N GLN A 387 19.36 -12.88 -9.42
CA GLN A 387 19.57 -11.80 -8.47
C GLN A 387 21.04 -11.37 -8.43
N PHE A 388 21.27 -10.12 -8.04
CA PHE A 388 22.61 -9.66 -7.71
C PHE A 388 23.16 -10.46 -6.52
N ASN A 389 24.33 -11.09 -6.68
CA ASN A 389 24.89 -12.07 -5.74
C ASN A 389 23.98 -13.30 -5.48
N GLY A 390 23.12 -13.62 -6.45
CA GLY A 390 22.26 -14.79 -6.39
C GLY A 390 23.03 -16.10 -6.32
N GLU A 391 22.45 -17.07 -5.62
CA GLU A 391 23.02 -18.43 -5.55
C GLU A 391 22.87 -19.17 -6.89
N HIS A 392 23.70 -20.19 -7.10
CA HIS A 392 23.67 -21.04 -8.30
C HIS A 392 22.53 -22.07 -8.26
N ASN A 393 21.31 -21.61 -8.03
CA ASN A 393 20.10 -22.42 -8.09
C ASN A 393 18.97 -21.66 -8.81
N THR A 394 17.98 -22.40 -9.26
CA THR A 394 16.86 -21.90 -10.06
C THR A 394 15.59 -21.73 -9.22
N ASN A 395 15.71 -21.77 -7.89
CA ASN A 395 14.57 -21.54 -7.03
C ASN A 395 13.97 -20.18 -7.38
N SER A 396 12.64 -20.13 -7.43
CA SER A 396 11.92 -18.98 -7.94
C SER A 396 10.69 -18.72 -7.10
N LEU A 397 10.34 -17.44 -6.99
CA LEU A 397 9.24 -16.99 -6.16
C LEU A 397 8.12 -16.42 -7.01
N LEU A 398 6.91 -16.91 -6.74
CA LEU A 398 5.68 -16.43 -7.33
C LEU A 398 4.83 -15.80 -6.22
N MET A 399 4.41 -14.54 -6.37
CA MET A 399 3.29 -14.05 -5.57
C MET A 399 2.03 -14.60 -6.21
N ALA A 400 1.61 -15.79 -5.77
CA ALA A 400 0.50 -16.53 -6.34
C ALA A 400 -0.83 -15.78 -6.29
N SER A 401 -1.02 -14.99 -5.24
CA SER A 401 -2.26 -14.24 -5.04
C SER A 401 -1.95 -12.93 -4.34
N TYR A 402 -2.41 -11.83 -4.94
CA TYR A 402 -2.51 -10.53 -4.28
C TYR A 402 -3.92 -10.00 -4.51
N ASN A 403 -4.76 -9.98 -3.48
CA ASN A 403 -6.15 -9.59 -3.62
C ASN A 403 -6.69 -8.80 -2.43
N ASP A 404 -7.85 -8.21 -2.66
CA ASP A 404 -8.57 -7.33 -1.76
C ASP A 404 -10.08 -7.62 -1.75
N ILE A 405 -10.78 -7.01 -0.79
CA ILE A 405 -12.25 -6.95 -0.68
C ILE A 405 -12.95 -8.29 -0.97
N GLY A 406 -13.41 -8.50 -2.22
CA GLY A 406 -14.41 -9.49 -2.61
C GLY A 406 -13.94 -10.94 -2.51
N THR A 407 -12.65 -11.21 -2.69
CA THR A 407 -12.11 -12.58 -2.68
C THR A 407 -11.58 -13.03 -1.33
N ILE A 408 -11.50 -12.13 -0.35
CA ILE A 408 -10.96 -12.47 0.97
C ILE A 408 -11.78 -13.54 1.71
N PRO A 409 -13.12 -13.52 1.69
CA PRO A 409 -13.92 -14.58 2.31
C PRO A 409 -13.62 -15.99 1.76
N TYR A 410 -13.22 -16.11 0.49
CA TYR A 410 -12.80 -17.39 -0.10
C TYR A 410 -11.59 -17.97 0.64
N TRP A 411 -10.56 -17.15 0.84
CA TRP A 411 -9.33 -17.57 1.51
C TRP A 411 -9.53 -17.79 3.01
N LYS A 412 -10.36 -16.97 3.66
CA LYS A 412 -10.72 -17.12 5.08
C LYS A 412 -11.32 -18.49 5.38
N GLY A 413 -12.10 -19.06 4.47
CA GLY A 413 -12.66 -20.40 4.62
C GLY A 413 -11.62 -21.53 4.68
N LEU A 414 -10.37 -21.26 4.26
CA LEU A 414 -9.29 -22.24 4.16
C LEU A 414 -8.20 -22.06 5.24
N GLU A 415 -8.30 -21.05 6.13
CA GLU A 415 -7.28 -20.74 7.15
C GLU A 415 -7.21 -21.79 8.29
N SER A 416 -8.27 -22.56 8.53
CA SER A 416 -8.38 -23.49 9.67
C SER A 416 -7.90 -24.93 9.38
N GLY A 417 -7.22 -25.16 8.25
CA GLY A 417 -6.72 -26.47 7.83
C GLY A 417 -5.35 -26.86 8.42
N GLU A 418 -4.88 -28.06 8.07
CA GLU A 418 -3.54 -28.52 8.44
C GLU A 418 -2.45 -27.64 7.79
N PRO A 419 -1.33 -27.35 8.49
CA PRO A 419 -0.23 -26.60 7.92
C PRO A 419 0.30 -27.22 6.62
N TYR A 420 0.62 -26.39 5.63
CA TYR A 420 1.38 -26.86 4.48
C TYR A 420 2.80 -27.19 4.91
N LEU A 421 3.30 -28.38 4.57
CA LEU A 421 4.63 -28.85 4.97
C LEU A 421 5.71 -28.59 3.90
N GLY A 422 5.32 -28.43 2.64
CA GLY A 422 6.27 -28.29 1.55
C GLY A 422 7.14 -29.54 1.34
N TYR A 423 8.29 -29.36 0.70
CA TYR A 423 9.34 -30.37 0.58
C TYR A 423 10.69 -29.69 0.35
N ARG A 424 11.78 -30.40 0.61
CA ARG A 424 13.12 -29.86 0.39
C ARG A 424 13.44 -29.82 -1.12
N PRO A 425 13.77 -28.66 -1.70
CA PRO A 425 14.16 -28.60 -3.11
C PRO A 425 15.54 -29.22 -3.34
N ALA A 426 15.89 -29.51 -4.59
CA ALA A 426 17.15 -30.17 -4.93
C ALA A 426 18.41 -29.35 -4.54
N TYR A 427 18.33 -28.02 -4.56
CA TYR A 427 19.47 -27.11 -4.30
C TYR A 427 19.03 -25.86 -3.52
N GLY A 428 19.98 -25.20 -2.86
CA GLY A 428 19.78 -23.92 -2.15
C GLY A 428 19.17 -24.05 -0.75
N CYS A 429 18.83 -25.28 -0.35
CA CYS A 429 18.26 -25.57 0.97
C CYS A 429 19.14 -26.52 1.79
N GLU A 430 20.45 -26.56 1.54
CA GLU A 430 21.43 -27.45 2.18
C GLU A 430 21.45 -27.28 3.71
N GLU A 431 21.29 -26.04 4.18
CA GLU A 431 21.36 -25.65 5.60
C GLU A 431 20.02 -25.76 6.36
N PHE A 432 18.91 -25.99 5.64
CA PHE A 432 17.56 -25.99 6.22
C PHE A 432 17.08 -27.42 6.53
N THR A 433 16.34 -27.57 7.63
CA THR A 433 15.64 -28.81 7.95
C THR A 433 14.25 -28.84 7.30
N GLU A 434 13.60 -30.01 7.25
CA GLU A 434 12.24 -30.14 6.70
C GLU A 434 11.24 -29.19 7.38
N SER A 435 11.39 -28.94 8.68
CA SER A 435 10.52 -28.03 9.42
C SER A 435 10.76 -26.55 9.14
N ASP A 436 11.86 -26.21 8.47
CA ASP A 436 12.20 -24.82 8.13
C ASP A 436 11.71 -24.43 6.73
N ILE A 437 11.48 -25.43 5.86
CA ILE A 437 11.14 -25.23 4.43
C ILE A 437 9.97 -24.29 4.26
N VAL A 438 8.88 -24.50 5.01
CA VAL A 438 7.73 -23.59 5.04
C VAL A 438 7.90 -22.63 6.22
N PRO A 439 8.17 -21.33 5.99
CA PRO A 439 8.45 -20.43 7.09
C PRO A 439 7.24 -20.29 8.02
N ARG A 440 7.53 -20.22 9.32
CA ARG A 440 6.52 -19.84 10.31
C ARG A 440 6.10 -18.39 10.10
N ASN A 441 4.79 -18.14 10.10
CA ASN A 441 4.23 -16.80 9.97
C ASN A 441 2.93 -16.63 10.78
N GLN A 442 2.61 -15.37 11.13
CA GLN A 442 1.46 -14.99 11.97
C GLN A 442 0.18 -15.74 11.55
N TYR A 443 -0.04 -15.84 10.25
CA TYR A 443 -1.03 -16.70 9.64
C TYR A 443 -0.28 -17.86 8.97
N GLN A 444 -0.32 -19.03 9.59
CA GLN A 444 0.31 -20.21 9.03
C GLN A 444 -0.48 -20.65 7.80
N ILE A 445 0.20 -20.75 6.66
CA ILE A 445 -0.43 -21.20 5.42
C ILE A 445 -0.82 -22.69 5.54
N THR A 446 -2.03 -23.02 5.09
CA THR A 446 -2.59 -24.37 5.18
C THR A 446 -2.42 -25.14 3.87
N HIS A 447 -2.48 -26.47 3.96
CA HIS A 447 -2.43 -27.36 2.81
C HIS A 447 -3.54 -27.04 1.80
N ASP A 448 -4.78 -26.87 2.27
CA ASP A 448 -5.94 -26.59 1.41
C ASP A 448 -5.81 -25.24 0.69
N MET A 449 -5.21 -24.23 1.34
CA MET A 449 -4.90 -22.95 0.69
C MET A 449 -3.93 -23.14 -0.48
N VAL A 450 -2.84 -23.88 -0.27
CA VAL A 450 -1.84 -24.11 -1.32
C VAL A 450 -2.43 -24.92 -2.47
N ILE A 451 -3.21 -25.97 -2.20
CA ILE A 451 -3.89 -26.76 -3.24
C ILE A 451 -4.87 -25.90 -4.04
N ALA A 452 -5.68 -25.09 -3.36
CA ALA A 452 -6.65 -24.20 -4.01
C ALA A 452 -5.97 -23.12 -4.86
N ALA A 453 -4.88 -22.53 -4.37
CA ALA A 453 -4.11 -21.54 -5.12
C ALA A 453 -3.35 -22.18 -6.29
N HIS A 454 -2.74 -23.34 -6.08
CA HIS A 454 -2.01 -24.09 -7.12
C HIS A 454 -2.93 -24.43 -8.30
N ARG A 455 -4.13 -24.97 -8.06
CA ARG A 455 -5.12 -25.24 -9.12
C ARG A 455 -5.50 -23.98 -9.91
N GLN A 456 -5.60 -22.84 -9.25
CA GLN A 456 -5.95 -21.58 -9.91
C GLN A 456 -4.76 -20.99 -10.68
N VAL A 457 -3.53 -21.18 -10.19
CA VAL A 457 -2.30 -20.84 -10.91
C VAL A 457 -2.17 -21.71 -12.15
N GLU A 458 -2.44 -23.01 -12.06
CA GLU A 458 -2.52 -23.90 -13.23
C GLU A 458 -3.57 -23.40 -14.23
N ALA A 459 -4.76 -23.04 -13.78
CA ALA A 459 -5.82 -22.52 -14.64
C ALA A 459 -5.44 -21.17 -15.29
N LEU A 460 -4.89 -20.20 -14.56
CA LEU A 460 -4.45 -18.93 -15.15
C LEU A 460 -3.38 -19.11 -16.23
N HIS A 461 -2.52 -20.12 -16.09
CA HIS A 461 -1.37 -20.34 -16.98
C HIS A 461 -1.59 -21.49 -17.99
N ASP A 462 -2.81 -22.03 -18.09
CA ASP A 462 -3.16 -23.21 -18.91
C ASP A 462 -2.20 -24.40 -18.73
N GLN A 463 -1.82 -24.70 -17.49
CA GLN A 463 -0.97 -25.83 -17.12
C GLN A 463 -1.81 -26.98 -16.55
N LYS A 464 -1.38 -28.24 -16.76
CA LYS A 464 -2.16 -29.44 -16.36
C LYS A 464 -1.50 -30.35 -15.34
N ASN A 465 -0.22 -30.15 -15.05
CA ASN A 465 0.56 -30.97 -14.10
C ASN A 465 1.74 -30.14 -13.57
N LEU A 466 1.45 -28.96 -13.05
CA LEU A 466 2.49 -28.14 -12.47
C LEU A 466 3.01 -28.81 -11.19
N GLN A 467 4.32 -28.80 -10.96
CA GLN A 467 4.86 -29.33 -9.71
C GLN A 467 4.38 -28.47 -8.55
N MET A 468 3.97 -29.10 -7.44
CA MET A 468 3.60 -28.38 -6.22
C MET A 468 4.76 -27.48 -5.77
N PRO A 469 4.48 -26.28 -5.23
CA PRO A 469 5.53 -25.42 -4.71
C PRO A 469 6.27 -26.10 -3.57
N TYR A 470 7.58 -25.95 -3.46
CA TYR A 470 8.33 -26.57 -2.36
C TYR A 470 8.11 -25.84 -1.03
N SER A 471 7.75 -24.55 -1.09
CA SER A 471 7.46 -23.72 0.07
C SER A 471 6.39 -22.69 -0.26
N ALA A 472 5.74 -22.14 0.77
CA ALA A 472 4.74 -21.09 0.61
C ALA A 472 4.61 -20.24 1.87
N ILE A 473 4.12 -19.01 1.73
CA ILE A 473 3.84 -18.12 2.86
C ILE A 473 2.60 -17.26 2.57
N TYR A 474 1.84 -16.95 3.62
CA TYR A 474 0.58 -16.23 3.52
C TYR A 474 0.50 -15.14 4.59
N GLN A 475 -0.03 -13.98 4.24
CA GLN A 475 -0.39 -12.93 5.17
C GLN A 475 -1.74 -12.33 4.80
N GLN A 476 -2.52 -12.00 5.82
CA GLN A 476 -3.72 -11.19 5.69
C GLN A 476 -3.68 -10.02 6.67
N TRP A 477 -4.40 -8.95 6.31
CA TRP A 477 -4.40 -7.70 7.07
C TRP A 477 -5.79 -7.32 7.59
N GLY A 478 -6.80 -8.17 7.42
CA GLY A 478 -8.20 -7.83 7.72
C GLY A 478 -8.65 -8.02 9.16
N ASP A 479 -7.84 -8.68 10.00
CA ASP A 479 -8.17 -8.94 11.40
C ASP A 479 -7.58 -7.87 12.33
N ASP A 480 -8.05 -7.85 13.58
CA ASP A 480 -7.49 -6.99 14.62
C ASP A 480 -6.00 -7.33 14.86
N PRO A 481 -5.16 -6.32 15.17
CA PRO A 481 -5.52 -4.92 15.37
C PRO A 481 -5.54 -4.06 14.09
N TYR A 482 -5.12 -4.61 12.93
CA TYR A 482 -4.93 -3.85 11.71
C TYR A 482 -6.26 -3.43 11.06
N GLY A 483 -7.21 -4.37 10.96
CA GLY A 483 -8.52 -4.20 10.32
C GLY A 483 -8.50 -4.17 8.79
N GLY A 484 -7.42 -3.68 8.17
CA GLY A 484 -7.22 -3.70 6.72
C GLY A 484 -5.75 -3.51 6.31
N GLY A 485 -5.47 -3.79 5.04
CA GLY A 485 -4.18 -3.52 4.39
C GLY A 485 -3.98 -2.04 4.08
N TRP A 486 -5.04 -1.33 3.69
CA TRP A 486 -5.02 0.12 3.47
C TRP A 486 -6.41 0.73 3.71
N HIS A 487 -6.52 2.04 3.51
CA HIS A 487 -7.76 2.79 3.66
C HIS A 487 -8.09 3.56 2.38
N GLU A 488 -9.33 3.97 2.24
CA GLU A 488 -9.76 4.87 1.16
C GLU A 488 -10.77 5.87 1.70
N TRP A 489 -10.75 7.13 1.26
CA TRP A 489 -11.76 8.10 1.70
C TRP A 489 -13.17 7.65 1.32
N LYS A 490 -14.14 7.85 2.21
CA LYS A 490 -15.56 7.68 1.87
C LYS A 490 -16.10 8.92 1.19
N ALA A 491 -17.06 8.72 0.30
CA ALA A 491 -17.92 9.80 -0.18
C ALA A 491 -18.68 10.47 0.98
N ASN A 492 -19.13 11.70 0.75
CA ASN A 492 -19.83 12.56 1.70
C ASN A 492 -18.99 13.07 2.88
N TYR A 493 -17.67 12.94 2.80
CA TYR A 493 -16.74 13.54 3.75
C TYR A 493 -15.89 14.62 3.07
N ARG A 494 -15.64 15.70 3.80
CA ARG A 494 -14.71 16.75 3.41
C ARG A 494 -13.30 16.34 3.81
N LEU A 495 -12.68 15.47 3.00
CA LEU A 495 -11.33 14.96 3.31
C LEU A 495 -10.32 16.10 3.48
N ASP A 496 -10.55 17.22 2.82
CA ASP A 496 -9.73 18.41 2.94
C ASP A 496 -9.74 19.04 4.33
N GLU A 497 -10.90 19.03 5.00
CA GLU A 497 -11.01 19.52 6.37
C GLU A 497 -10.51 18.47 7.38
N ILE A 498 -10.74 17.19 7.06
CA ILE A 498 -10.45 16.08 7.98
C ILE A 498 -8.95 15.80 8.05
N ILE A 499 -8.21 15.76 6.94
CA ILE A 499 -6.76 15.46 6.94
C ILE A 499 -6.00 16.42 7.87
N CYS A 500 -6.28 17.73 7.77
CA CYS A 500 -5.64 18.73 8.62
C CYS A 500 -5.93 18.50 10.10
N ARG A 501 -7.21 18.37 10.47
CA ARG A 501 -7.65 18.32 11.86
C ARG A 501 -7.42 16.95 12.50
N MET A 502 -7.47 15.85 11.75
CA MET A 502 -7.33 14.50 12.32
C MET A 502 -5.98 14.29 13.00
N ARG A 503 -4.92 14.98 12.57
CA ARG A 503 -3.60 14.94 13.25
C ARG A 503 -3.65 15.45 14.69
N HIS A 504 -4.56 16.38 14.98
CA HIS A 504 -4.80 16.93 16.31
C HIS A 504 -6.31 17.20 16.50
N PRO A 505 -7.13 16.14 16.69
CA PRO A 505 -8.57 16.22 16.47
C PRO A 505 -9.32 16.92 17.60
N VAL A 506 -8.79 16.81 18.82
CA VAL A 506 -9.31 17.42 20.05
C VAL A 506 -8.32 18.47 20.53
N LYS A 507 -8.66 19.75 20.31
CA LYS A 507 -7.75 20.88 20.47
C LYS A 507 -7.15 20.98 21.87
N GLU A 508 -7.92 20.64 22.89
CA GLU A 508 -7.55 20.73 24.30
C GLU A 508 -6.62 19.59 24.74
N GLN A 509 -6.45 18.55 23.91
CA GLN A 509 -5.71 17.34 24.25
C GLN A 509 -4.44 17.22 23.42
N LYS A 510 -3.29 16.94 24.04
CA LYS A 510 -2.00 16.69 23.34
C LYS A 510 -1.88 15.23 22.91
N ILE A 511 -2.92 14.74 22.24
CA ILE A 511 -2.99 13.42 21.62
C ILE A 511 -3.08 13.61 20.11
N TYR A 512 -2.15 13.02 19.38
CA TYR A 512 -2.01 13.18 17.94
C TYR A 512 -2.26 11.85 17.22
N ILE A 513 -2.90 11.88 16.05
CA ILE A 513 -3.16 10.68 15.23
C ILE A 513 -2.37 10.81 13.92
N ILE A 514 -1.51 9.84 13.65
CA ILE A 514 -0.68 9.84 12.43
C ILE A 514 -0.72 8.47 11.75
N GLY A 515 -0.33 8.45 10.47
CA GLY A 515 -0.28 7.26 9.65
C GLY A 515 -1.12 7.41 8.39
N GLU A 516 -1.09 6.36 7.57
CA GLU A 516 -1.67 6.38 6.23
C GLU A 516 -3.21 6.55 6.21
N ALA A 517 -3.92 6.09 7.25
CA ALA A 517 -5.39 5.97 7.22
C ALA A 517 -6.11 7.29 6.89
N TYR A 518 -5.67 8.41 7.45
CA TYR A 518 -6.24 9.74 7.25
C TYR A 518 -5.27 10.67 6.51
N SER A 519 -4.53 10.10 5.56
CA SER A 519 -3.64 10.83 4.65
C SER A 519 -4.29 11.05 3.29
N TYR A 520 -3.62 11.78 2.41
CA TYR A 520 -4.02 11.91 1.01
C TYR A 520 -3.54 10.70 0.19
N GLU A 521 -2.26 10.35 0.33
CA GLU A 521 -1.64 9.20 -0.34
C GLU A 521 -1.93 7.88 0.39
N GLN A 522 -3.22 7.54 0.49
CA GLN A 522 -3.67 6.27 1.05
C GLN A 522 -3.16 5.08 0.25
N GLY A 523 -2.92 3.95 0.90
CA GLY A 523 -2.28 2.77 0.30
C GLY A 523 -0.75 2.81 0.29
N TRP A 524 -0.12 3.97 0.52
CA TRP A 524 1.31 4.15 0.38
C TRP A 524 2.03 4.54 1.68
N VAL A 525 3.34 4.27 1.73
CA VAL A 525 4.22 4.73 2.83
C VAL A 525 4.31 6.25 2.86
N GLU A 526 4.21 6.90 1.70
CA GLU A 526 4.23 8.35 1.53
C GLU A 526 3.21 9.04 2.45
N GLY A 527 1.95 8.60 2.43
CA GLY A 527 0.89 9.18 3.26
C GLY A 527 1.15 9.02 4.77
N ALA A 528 1.78 7.91 5.18
CA ALA A 528 2.18 7.70 6.57
C ALA A 528 3.33 8.64 6.99
N LEU A 529 4.30 8.90 6.11
CA LEU A 529 5.40 9.82 6.38
C LEU A 529 4.94 11.29 6.34
N ASN A 530 4.06 11.66 5.41
CA ASN A 530 3.49 13.01 5.29
C ASN A 530 2.71 13.43 6.53
N THR A 531 1.83 12.56 7.03
CA THR A 531 1.06 12.81 8.25
C THR A 531 1.94 12.86 9.50
N ALA A 532 2.97 12.01 9.58
CA ALA A 532 3.93 12.05 10.66
C ALA A 532 4.73 13.37 10.64
N GLU A 533 5.29 13.71 9.48
CA GLU A 533 6.17 14.87 9.35
C GLU A 533 5.46 16.19 9.60
N SER A 534 4.29 16.37 9.01
CA SER A 534 3.50 17.58 9.26
C SER A 534 3.14 17.72 10.74
N THR A 535 2.82 16.62 11.43
CA THR A 535 2.50 16.63 12.87
C THR A 535 3.71 17.08 13.68
N LEU A 536 4.89 16.56 13.37
CA LEU A 536 6.13 16.92 14.06
C LEU A 536 6.52 18.38 13.81
N ALA A 537 6.40 18.85 12.57
CA ALA A 537 6.70 20.23 12.22
C ALA A 537 5.76 21.21 12.94
N GLU A 538 4.46 20.94 12.93
CA GLU A 538 3.44 21.87 13.43
C GLU A 538 3.29 21.83 14.96
N PHE A 539 3.17 20.63 15.55
CA PHE A 539 2.80 20.49 16.97
C PHE A 539 3.99 20.21 17.88
N PHE A 540 5.12 19.78 17.32
CA PHE A 540 6.36 19.57 18.06
C PHE A 540 7.44 20.59 17.70
N THR A 541 7.15 21.52 16.78
CA THR A 541 8.03 22.61 16.35
C THR A 541 9.39 22.14 15.81
N LEU A 542 9.40 20.97 15.16
CA LEU A 542 10.61 20.45 14.50
C LEU A 542 10.83 21.18 13.16
N PRO A 543 12.09 21.52 12.81
CA PRO A 543 12.37 22.05 11.49
C PRO A 543 12.17 20.96 10.43
N THR A 544 11.74 21.38 9.24
CA THR A 544 11.75 20.54 8.04
C THR A 544 13.16 20.00 7.78
N PRO A 545 13.33 18.71 7.44
CA PRO A 545 14.65 18.15 7.22
C PRO A 545 15.33 18.68 5.98
N ASN A 546 16.65 18.87 6.09
CA ASN A 546 17.47 19.28 4.96
C ASN A 546 17.42 18.27 3.80
N TRP A 547 17.29 16.97 4.08
CA TRP A 547 17.20 15.93 3.04
C TRP A 547 15.88 15.99 2.25
N VAL A 548 14.79 16.48 2.86
CA VAL A 548 13.55 16.76 2.13
C VAL A 548 13.74 17.99 1.23
N VAL A 549 14.29 19.08 1.79
CA VAL A 549 14.50 20.35 1.06
C VAL A 549 15.49 20.19 -0.10
N ALA A 550 16.49 19.32 0.06
CA ALA A 550 17.50 19.05 -0.94
C ALA A 550 17.01 18.13 -2.07
N HIS A 551 15.82 17.52 -1.94
CA HIS A 551 15.28 16.65 -2.96
C HIS A 551 15.00 17.42 -4.26
N LYS A 552 15.35 16.84 -5.40
CA LYS A 552 15.24 17.48 -6.74
C LYS A 552 13.84 18.01 -7.05
N ASN A 553 12.81 17.27 -6.62
CA ASN A 553 11.42 17.62 -6.86
C ASN A 553 10.84 18.52 -5.77
N TYR A 554 11.59 18.91 -4.73
CA TYR A 554 11.04 19.66 -3.58
C TYR A 554 10.33 20.95 -3.97
N ASN A 555 10.86 21.72 -4.92
CA ASN A 555 10.24 22.99 -5.35
C ASN A 555 8.96 22.79 -6.15
N GLU A 556 8.89 21.72 -6.94
CA GLU A 556 7.70 21.37 -7.70
C GLU A 556 6.66 20.74 -6.78
N TRP A 557 7.07 19.80 -5.93
CA TRP A 557 6.28 19.21 -4.87
C TRP A 557 5.66 20.31 -3.99
N LYS A 558 6.44 21.29 -3.53
CA LYS A 558 5.93 22.43 -2.76
C LYS A 558 4.87 23.26 -3.50
N LYS A 559 4.86 23.26 -4.84
CA LYS A 559 3.92 24.03 -5.68
C LYS A 559 2.70 23.22 -6.10
N THR A 560 2.88 21.95 -6.44
CA THR A 560 1.91 21.08 -7.13
C THR A 560 1.39 19.97 -6.22
N HIS A 561 2.10 19.70 -5.13
CA HIS A 561 1.80 18.70 -4.13
C HIS A 561 1.96 19.31 -2.73
N PHE A 562 0.97 20.12 -2.35
CA PHE A 562 0.26 19.81 -1.10
C PHE A 562 1.14 19.61 0.17
N ASN A 563 1.97 20.61 0.52
CA ASN A 563 2.78 20.74 1.75
C ASN A 563 2.56 19.69 2.87
N TYR A 564 3.11 18.47 2.82
CA TYR A 564 2.86 17.43 3.84
C TYR A 564 1.37 17.10 4.15
N LEU A 565 0.44 17.87 3.59
CA LEU A 565 -0.97 18.09 3.84
C LEU A 565 -1.50 18.85 2.63
N PRO A 566 -2.49 18.31 1.92
CA PRO A 566 -2.96 18.89 0.68
C PRO A 566 -3.76 20.18 0.75
N ILE A 567 -3.83 20.83 1.91
CA ILE A 567 -4.54 22.09 2.10
C ILE A 567 -3.73 23.02 3.01
N ASP A 568 -3.89 24.31 2.76
CA ASP A 568 -3.55 25.35 3.73
C ASP A 568 -4.36 25.14 5.01
N CYS A 569 -3.75 24.51 6.02
CA CYS A 569 -4.35 24.30 7.34
C CYS A 569 -4.34 25.61 8.17
N GLY A 570 -4.71 26.74 7.55
CA GLY A 570 -4.73 28.07 8.14
C GLY A 570 -6.08 28.47 8.75
N ASN A 571 -6.05 28.89 10.02
CA ASN A 571 -7.07 29.61 10.82
C ASN A 571 -8.50 29.73 10.23
N GLY A 572 -9.23 28.61 10.15
CA GLY A 572 -10.70 28.59 10.13
C GLY A 572 -11.40 29.42 9.04
N LYS A 573 -10.70 29.79 7.98
CA LYS A 573 -11.27 30.51 6.83
C LYS A 573 -10.71 29.92 5.55
N CYS A 574 -11.34 28.83 5.10
CA CYS A 574 -11.35 28.49 3.67
C CYS A 574 -12.10 29.60 2.91
N SER A 575 -11.44 30.74 2.69
CA SER A 575 -11.90 31.76 1.75
C SER A 575 -10.74 32.15 0.86
N LEU A 576 -10.59 31.44 -0.26
CA LEU A 576 -9.97 32.02 -1.44
C LEU A 576 -11.07 32.71 -2.23
N THR A 577 -10.87 34.00 -2.48
CA THR A 577 -11.64 34.78 -3.44
C THR A 577 -11.61 34.08 -4.79
N SER A 578 -12.78 33.89 -5.38
CA SER A 578 -12.97 33.28 -6.69
C SER A 578 -12.12 34.00 -7.76
N ALA A 579 -10.97 33.43 -8.09
CA ALA A 579 -10.43 33.59 -9.42
C ALA A 579 -11.35 32.79 -10.36
N THR A 580 -12.28 33.50 -10.98
CA THR A 580 -13.03 33.02 -12.13
C THR A 580 -12.07 32.97 -13.30
N SER A 581 -11.31 31.89 -13.43
CA SER A 581 -10.85 31.44 -14.74
C SER A 581 -11.80 30.35 -15.16
N GLN A 582 -12.64 30.66 -16.16
CA GLN A 582 -13.30 29.62 -16.92
C GLN A 582 -12.24 28.62 -17.41
N PRO A 583 -12.52 27.31 -17.42
CA PRO A 583 -11.64 26.39 -18.12
C PRO A 583 -11.51 26.85 -19.58
N ASN A 584 -10.33 26.63 -20.16
CA ASN A 584 -10.05 26.83 -21.58
C ASN A 584 -11.22 26.35 -22.44
N ALA A 585 -11.45 27.05 -23.55
CA ALA A 585 -12.65 26.98 -24.37
C ALA A 585 -13.11 25.54 -24.56
N LEU A 586 -14.35 25.23 -24.13
CA LEU A 586 -15.01 23.93 -24.34
C LEU A 586 -14.86 23.42 -25.79
N ALA A 587 -14.69 24.32 -26.77
CA ALA A 587 -14.45 24.02 -28.17
C ALA A 587 -13.12 23.30 -28.44
N ASP A 588 -12.02 23.66 -27.78
CA ASP A 588 -10.71 23.02 -27.98
C ASP A 588 -10.72 21.62 -27.33
N THR A 589 -11.34 21.48 -26.16
CA THR A 589 -11.56 20.18 -25.51
C THR A 589 -12.56 19.30 -26.27
N LEU A 590 -13.62 19.88 -26.84
CA LEU A 590 -14.52 19.14 -27.75
C LEU A 590 -13.77 18.70 -29.01
N ASN A 591 -12.87 19.52 -29.55
CA ASN A 591 -12.05 19.17 -30.69
C ASN A 591 -11.07 18.06 -30.33
N GLU A 592 -10.38 18.09 -29.19
CA GLU A 592 -9.50 17.01 -28.73
C GLU A 592 -10.27 15.70 -28.46
N VAL A 593 -11.43 15.77 -27.78
CA VAL A 593 -12.30 14.61 -27.56
C VAL A 593 -12.84 14.06 -28.88
N THR A 594 -13.11 14.93 -29.86
CA THR A 594 -13.60 14.54 -31.19
C THR A 594 -12.48 13.99 -32.05
N GLU A 595 -11.30 14.61 -32.08
CA GLU A 595 -10.10 14.15 -32.80
C GLU A 595 -9.62 12.80 -32.25
N PHE A 596 -9.55 12.65 -30.93
CA PHE A 596 -9.25 11.37 -30.28
C PHE A 596 -10.30 10.29 -30.59
N ALA A 597 -11.59 10.65 -30.63
CA ALA A 597 -12.65 9.74 -31.07
C ALA A 597 -12.52 9.36 -32.56
N TYR A 598 -12.00 10.24 -33.41
CA TYR A 598 -11.77 9.97 -34.84
C TYR A 598 -10.49 9.17 -35.10
N GLU A 599 -9.43 9.34 -34.30
CA GLU A 599 -8.22 8.49 -34.38
C GLU A 599 -8.53 7.03 -34.04
N GLY A 600 -9.42 6.78 -33.07
CA GLY A 600 -9.91 5.43 -32.77
C GLY A 600 -10.91 4.84 -33.79
N ILE A 601 -11.43 5.65 -34.72
CA ILE A 601 -12.35 5.19 -35.78
C ILE A 601 -11.60 4.91 -37.09
N ASN A 602 -10.47 5.58 -37.34
CA ASN A 602 -9.65 5.37 -38.53
C ASN A 602 -8.58 4.29 -38.31
N HIS A 603 -9.00 3.05 -38.08
CA HIS A 603 -8.13 1.88 -38.23
C HIS A 603 -7.99 1.51 -39.72
N GLU A 604 -7.15 2.23 -40.45
CA GLU A 604 -6.52 1.71 -41.68
C GLU A 604 -5.01 1.66 -41.48
N TYR A 605 -4.48 0.51 -41.05
CA TYR A 605 -3.23 -0.10 -41.55
C TYR A 605 -3.22 -1.61 -41.29
#